data_AF-A0A443RLM8-F1
#
_entry.id   AF-A0A443RLM8-F1
#
_cell.length_a   1.000
_cell.length_b   1.000
_cell.length_c   1.000
_cell.angle_alpha   90.00
_cell.angle_beta   90.00
_cell.angle_gamma   90.00
#
_symmetry.space_group_name_H-M   'P 1'
#
loop_
_entity.id
_entity.type
_entity.pdbx_description
1 polymer ?
#
loop_
_entity_poly.entity_id
_entity_poly.type
_entity_poly.pdbx_seq_one_letter_code
_entity_poly.pdbx_strand_id
1 'polypeptide(L)'
;LKKWKANEIIDFCGHSSLPSFTTENDKYRLEYIPLSGISAEASKKSLTLVTQVSMDRMGILEKTLQTWTGPVSLAVYVPVKNLASGLLEWQKLYLNKKLKSLKLSSGSTVVVVIGIEGDNEYPINKMRNAAMKQVKTKYSLLLDADFQPSPDLSKRFLSVVSKINSTNRTAFVIPAFEYLETPKKDDGIPKVKEELMQLVMREDPLVQPFRIQESIDSHKSTNYWKWYVTSRPYNVLEYADKYEPYLILENKQQLPLFDEQFTGYGMNKVTHTTELFAAGYKFIVLPDVWTIHLPHKSSSYSQDFLQNPQLKLKNRHQRFQFLHRLVQKYKIKQEKCNES
;
A
#
# COMPACT_ATOMS: atom_id res chain seq x y z
N LEU A 1 12.81 28.52 -4.82
CA LEU A 1 12.24 27.15 -4.88
C LEU A 1 13.28 26.22 -5.52
N LYS A 2 14.15 25.58 -4.72
CA LYS A 2 15.07 24.55 -5.23
C LYS A 2 14.22 23.35 -5.68
N LYS A 3 14.24 23.03 -6.97
CA LYS A 3 13.73 21.74 -7.49
C LYS A 3 14.77 20.69 -7.12
N TRP A 4 14.51 19.97 -6.03
CA TRP A 4 15.25 18.76 -5.68
C TRP A 4 15.09 17.73 -6.83
N LYS A 5 16.20 17.16 -7.29
CA LYS A 5 16.26 16.19 -8.38
C LYS A 5 16.31 14.80 -7.78
N ALA A 6 15.86 13.77 -8.50
CA ALA A 6 15.98 12.36 -8.10
C ALA A 6 17.42 11.94 -7.68
N ASN A 7 18.40 12.77 -8.03
CA ASN A 7 19.81 12.75 -7.69
C ASN A 7 20.11 12.72 -6.17
N GLU A 8 19.19 13.14 -5.30
CA GLU A 8 19.43 13.21 -3.85
C GLU A 8 18.90 11.99 -3.07
N ILE A 9 18.33 11.01 -3.77
CA ILE A 9 17.84 9.76 -3.15
C ILE A 9 19.02 8.92 -2.59
N ILE A 10 20.26 9.19 -3.03
CA ILE A 10 21.41 8.28 -2.85
C ILE A 10 22.72 9.05 -2.58
N ASP A 11 23.26 8.94 -1.36
CA ASP A 11 24.62 9.40 -0.98
C ASP A 11 25.70 8.31 -1.28
N PHE A 12 25.51 7.46 -2.29
CA PHE A 12 26.37 6.31 -2.57
C PHE A 12 26.92 6.31 -4.01
N CYS A 13 28.23 6.48 -4.16
CA CYS A 13 28.96 6.24 -5.40
C CYS A 13 29.36 4.76 -5.46
N GLY A 14 28.71 3.99 -6.32
CA GLY A 14 29.02 2.58 -6.50
C GLY A 14 30.06 2.36 -7.59
N HIS A 15 31.23 1.79 -7.25
CA HIS A 15 32.12 1.18 -8.23
C HIS A 15 31.59 -0.18 -8.71
N SER A 16 32.03 -0.55 -9.91
CA SER A 16 31.48 -1.55 -10.82
C SER A 16 31.31 -2.98 -10.29
N SER A 17 30.30 -3.63 -10.88
CA SER A 17 29.93 -5.07 -10.87
C SER A 17 29.42 -5.67 -9.56
N LEU A 18 28.10 -5.70 -9.41
CA LEU A 18 27.40 -6.69 -8.59
C LEU A 18 27.06 -7.92 -9.46
N PRO A 19 27.14 -9.15 -8.92
CA PRO A 19 26.84 -10.35 -9.71
C PRO A 19 25.38 -10.38 -10.16
N SER A 20 25.15 -10.81 -11.39
CA SER A 20 23.81 -11.17 -11.88
C SER A 20 23.38 -12.47 -11.22
N PHE A 21 22.27 -12.45 -10.48
CA PHE A 21 21.64 -13.66 -9.96
C PHE A 21 20.39 -14.01 -10.75
N THR A 22 20.26 -15.32 -10.96
CA THR A 22 19.25 -16.06 -11.70
C THR A 22 17.82 -15.80 -11.19
N THR A 23 16.89 -15.76 -12.14
CA THR A 23 15.43 -15.73 -11.92
C THR A 23 14.98 -16.81 -10.93
N GLU A 24 14.34 -16.41 -9.83
CA GLU A 24 13.72 -17.32 -8.86
C GLU A 24 12.68 -18.22 -9.55
N ASN A 25 12.79 -19.53 -9.32
CA ASN A 25 11.73 -20.51 -9.56
C ASN A 25 10.43 -20.05 -8.90
N ASP A 26 9.28 -20.27 -9.55
CA ASP A 26 7.94 -19.80 -9.12
C ASP A 26 7.51 -20.38 -7.75
N LYS A 27 8.00 -19.78 -6.64
CA LYS A 27 7.60 -20.07 -5.25
C LYS A 27 6.10 -19.91 -4.97
N TYR A 28 5.38 -19.23 -5.87
CA TYR A 28 3.98 -18.87 -5.70
C TYR A 28 3.18 -19.13 -6.97
N ARG A 29 2.02 -19.77 -6.85
CA ARG A 29 1.04 -19.94 -7.93
C ARG A 29 -0.12 -18.97 -7.77
N LEU A 30 -0.54 -18.37 -8.88
CA LEU A 30 -1.69 -17.47 -8.94
C LEU A 30 -2.91 -18.24 -9.45
N GLU A 31 -4.03 -18.15 -8.73
CA GLU A 31 -5.34 -18.65 -9.17
C GLU A 31 -6.35 -17.49 -9.16
N TYR A 32 -7.07 -17.29 -10.27
CA TYR A 32 -8.09 -16.24 -10.38
C TYR A 32 -9.47 -16.83 -10.05
N ILE A 33 -10.17 -16.24 -9.08
CA ILE A 33 -11.52 -16.69 -8.71
C ILE A 33 -12.54 -15.84 -9.45
N PRO A 34 -13.37 -16.43 -10.35
CA PRO A 34 -14.51 -15.72 -10.90
C PRO A 34 -15.54 -15.50 -9.80
N LEU A 35 -15.86 -14.24 -9.51
CA LEU A 35 -16.97 -13.89 -8.61
C LEU A 35 -18.28 -14.05 -9.37
N SER A 36 -19.10 -15.04 -8.99
CA SER A 36 -20.42 -15.23 -9.59
C SER A 36 -21.36 -14.06 -9.26
N GLY A 37 -22.13 -13.60 -10.25
CA GLY A 37 -23.17 -12.59 -10.05
C GLY A 37 -22.70 -11.12 -10.01
N ILE A 38 -21.40 -10.85 -10.23
CA ILE A 38 -20.83 -9.50 -10.25
C ILE A 38 -20.42 -9.13 -11.69
N SER A 39 -21.40 -9.08 -12.57
CA SER A 39 -21.22 -8.68 -13.98
C SER A 39 -21.79 -7.27 -14.19
N ALA A 40 -21.07 -6.26 -13.71
CA ALA A 40 -21.23 -4.91 -14.21
C ALA A 40 -19.84 -4.34 -14.50
N GLU A 41 -19.65 -3.79 -15.70
CA GLU A 41 -18.45 -3.02 -16.01
C GLU A 41 -18.37 -1.87 -15.01
N ALA A 42 -17.32 -1.89 -14.18
CA ALA A 42 -17.01 -0.75 -13.34
C ALA A 42 -16.87 0.48 -14.25
N SER A 43 -17.55 1.58 -13.90
CA SER A 43 -17.44 2.82 -14.66
C SER A 43 -15.97 3.16 -14.85
N LYS A 44 -15.53 3.38 -16.10
CA LYS A 44 -14.12 3.66 -16.41
C LYS A 44 -13.54 4.81 -15.58
N LYS A 45 -14.37 5.72 -15.06
CA LYS A 45 -13.97 6.86 -14.22
C LYS A 45 -13.98 6.60 -12.70
N SER A 46 -14.22 5.38 -12.22
CA SER A 46 -14.31 5.10 -10.78
C SER A 46 -12.95 4.83 -10.11
N LEU A 47 -12.98 4.56 -8.81
CA LEU A 47 -11.84 4.23 -7.96
C LEU A 47 -11.99 2.79 -7.43
N THR A 48 -10.97 1.96 -7.62
CA THR A 48 -10.90 0.59 -7.06
C THR A 48 -10.00 0.55 -5.83
N LEU A 49 -10.43 -0.10 -4.75
CA LEU A 49 -9.57 -0.44 -3.61
C LEU A 49 -8.69 -1.62 -3.99
N VAL A 50 -7.38 -1.45 -3.94
CA VAL A 50 -6.39 -2.52 -4.13
C VAL A 50 -5.84 -2.89 -2.78
N THR A 51 -6.08 -4.14 -2.37
CA THR A 51 -5.64 -4.62 -1.07
C THR A 51 -5.25 -6.09 -1.12
N GLN A 52 -4.61 -6.54 -0.05
CA GLN A 52 -4.06 -7.88 0.06
C GLN A 52 -4.21 -8.37 1.50
N VAL A 53 -4.50 -9.66 1.69
CA VAL A 53 -4.77 -10.22 3.01
C VAL A 53 -4.38 -11.70 3.09
N SER A 54 -3.97 -12.17 4.26
CA SER A 54 -3.88 -13.60 4.55
C SER A 54 -5.25 -14.16 4.93
N MET A 55 -5.45 -15.47 4.73
CA MET A 55 -6.72 -16.12 5.08
C MET A 55 -7.18 -15.87 6.53
N ASP A 56 -6.24 -15.87 7.49
CA ASP A 56 -6.50 -15.64 8.91
C ASP A 56 -6.88 -14.20 9.25
N ARG A 57 -6.58 -13.23 8.37
CA ARG A 57 -6.85 -11.81 8.54
C ARG A 57 -8.10 -11.31 7.79
N MET A 58 -8.86 -12.20 7.16
CA MET A 58 -10.10 -11.84 6.44
C MET A 58 -11.11 -11.06 7.30
N GLY A 59 -11.19 -11.34 8.61
CA GLY A 59 -12.08 -10.62 9.53
C GLY A 59 -11.74 -9.14 9.72
N ILE A 60 -10.47 -8.74 9.54
CA ILE A 60 -10.10 -7.32 9.59
C ILE A 60 -10.50 -6.59 8.31
N LEU A 61 -10.38 -7.28 7.17
CA LEU A 61 -10.82 -6.78 5.88
C LEU A 61 -12.33 -6.55 5.86
N GLU A 62 -13.12 -7.43 6.51
CA GLU A 62 -14.57 -7.23 6.66
C GLU A 62 -14.89 -5.87 7.29
N LYS A 63 -14.10 -5.40 8.27
CA LYS A 63 -14.27 -4.07 8.89
C LYS A 63 -13.91 -2.94 7.92
N THR A 64 -12.79 -3.08 7.22
CA THR A 64 -12.34 -2.13 6.18
C THR A 64 -13.38 -1.95 5.08
N LEU A 65 -14.07 -3.02 4.70
CA LEU A 65 -15.10 -3.00 3.67
C LEU A 65 -16.44 -2.40 4.12
N GLN A 66 -16.64 -2.11 5.41
CA GLN A 66 -17.91 -1.54 5.89
C GLN A 66 -18.18 -0.12 5.36
N THR A 67 -17.13 0.67 5.15
CA THR A 67 -17.25 2.05 4.64
C THR A 67 -16.91 2.18 3.16
N TRP A 68 -16.40 1.10 2.54
CA TRP A 68 -15.99 1.09 1.14
C TRP A 68 -17.15 0.69 0.23
N THR A 69 -17.47 1.54 -0.75
CA THR A 69 -18.59 1.31 -1.69
C THR A 69 -18.14 1.08 -3.13
N GLY A 70 -16.84 1.26 -3.44
CA GLY A 70 -16.27 1.06 -4.77
C GLY A 70 -15.87 -0.40 -5.03
N PRO A 71 -15.46 -0.75 -6.27
CA PRO A 71 -14.89 -2.05 -6.58
C PRO A 71 -13.66 -2.35 -5.71
N VAL A 72 -13.40 -3.64 -5.47
CA VAL A 72 -12.21 -4.11 -4.74
C VAL A 72 -11.41 -5.06 -5.63
N SER A 73 -10.12 -4.82 -5.77
CA SER A 73 -9.18 -5.81 -6.26
C SER A 73 -8.41 -6.39 -5.09
N LEU A 74 -8.71 -7.65 -4.76
CA LEU A 74 -8.21 -8.34 -3.56
C LEU A 74 -7.24 -9.46 -3.97
N ALA A 75 -6.05 -9.47 -3.36
CA ALA A 75 -5.18 -10.65 -3.34
C ALA A 75 -5.29 -11.39 -2.00
N VAL A 76 -5.52 -12.71 -2.02
CA VAL A 76 -5.61 -13.54 -0.81
C VAL A 76 -4.46 -14.53 -0.77
N TYR A 77 -3.66 -14.52 0.29
CA TYR A 77 -2.55 -15.45 0.48
C TYR A 77 -3.02 -16.74 1.14
N VAL A 78 -2.66 -17.87 0.53
CA VAL A 78 -2.95 -19.22 1.02
C VAL A 78 -1.63 -19.99 1.13
N PRO A 79 -1.06 -20.13 2.34
CA PRO A 79 0.09 -20.99 2.53
C PRO A 79 -0.34 -22.46 2.49
N VAL A 80 0.30 -23.27 1.63
CA VAL A 80 0.06 -24.71 1.56
C VAL A 80 1.27 -25.42 2.17
N LYS A 81 1.07 -25.99 3.37
CA LYS A 81 2.07 -26.84 4.03
C LYS A 81 1.76 -28.28 3.64
N ASN A 82 2.62 -28.85 2.78
CA ASN A 82 2.45 -30.15 2.12
C ASN A 82 1.23 -30.19 1.17
N LEU A 83 1.47 -30.58 -0.08
CA LEU A 83 0.46 -30.71 -1.15
C LEU A 83 -0.46 -31.94 -0.96
N ALA A 84 -0.82 -32.28 0.27
CA ALA A 84 -1.89 -33.26 0.49
C ALA A 84 -3.19 -32.69 -0.10
N SER A 85 -3.72 -33.35 -1.13
CA SER A 85 -4.86 -32.89 -1.94
C SER A 85 -6.06 -32.42 -1.11
N GLY A 86 -6.36 -33.11 0.00
CA GLY A 86 -7.48 -32.76 0.89
C GLY A 86 -7.30 -31.43 1.64
N LEU A 87 -6.08 -31.02 1.98
CA LEU A 87 -5.84 -29.75 2.69
C LEU A 87 -6.13 -28.55 1.77
N LEU A 88 -5.71 -28.64 0.51
CA LEU A 88 -5.94 -27.60 -0.48
C LEU A 88 -7.44 -27.46 -0.79
N GLU A 89 -8.17 -28.57 -0.92
CA GLU A 89 -9.62 -28.55 -1.12
C GLU A 89 -10.36 -27.89 0.05
N TRP A 90 -10.00 -28.24 1.29
CA TRP A 90 -10.59 -27.61 2.47
C TRP A 90 -10.31 -26.10 2.53
N GLN A 91 -9.07 -25.68 2.23
CA GLN A 91 -8.70 -24.26 2.17
C GLN A 91 -9.50 -23.52 1.10
N LYS A 92 -9.71 -24.12 -0.08
CA LYS A 92 -10.55 -23.57 -1.15
C LYS A 92 -12.01 -23.42 -0.71
N LEU A 93 -12.58 -24.44 -0.05
CA LEU A 93 -13.95 -24.39 0.49
C LEU A 93 -14.10 -23.31 1.56
N TYR A 94 -13.16 -23.24 2.51
CA TYR A 94 -13.14 -22.21 3.54
C TYR A 94 -13.04 -20.81 2.93
N LEU A 95 -12.12 -20.63 1.97
CA LEU A 95 -11.94 -19.37 1.27
C LEU A 95 -13.21 -18.95 0.55
N ASN A 96 -13.84 -19.85 -0.21
CA ASN A 96 -15.12 -19.58 -0.88
C ASN A 96 -16.21 -19.16 0.11
N LYS A 97 -16.31 -19.82 1.26
CA LYS A 97 -17.27 -19.44 2.31
C LYS A 97 -17.00 -18.03 2.85
N LYS A 98 -15.73 -17.69 3.09
CA LYS A 98 -15.33 -16.35 3.57
C LYS A 98 -15.48 -15.26 2.50
N LEU A 99 -15.16 -15.54 1.24
CA LEU A 99 -15.38 -14.60 0.15
C LEU A 99 -16.87 -14.28 -0.02
N LYS A 100 -17.76 -15.25 0.19
CA LYS A 100 -19.21 -15.03 0.20
C LYS A 100 -19.69 -14.19 1.39
N SER A 101 -18.97 -14.16 2.52
CA SER A 101 -19.31 -13.28 3.65
C SER A 101 -18.81 -11.85 3.43
N LEU A 102 -17.78 -11.65 2.59
CA LEU A 102 -17.35 -10.31 2.19
C LEU A 102 -18.41 -9.66 1.30
N LYS A 103 -18.88 -8.48 1.71
CA LYS A 103 -19.78 -7.65 0.90
C LYS A 103 -19.00 -6.92 -0.19
N LEU A 104 -18.51 -7.67 -1.18
CA LEU A 104 -17.80 -7.10 -2.33
C LEU A 104 -18.79 -6.44 -3.30
N SER A 105 -18.46 -5.23 -3.74
CA SER A 105 -19.27 -4.47 -4.69
C SER A 105 -19.09 -4.98 -6.12
N SER A 106 -19.95 -4.49 -7.01
CA SER A 106 -19.87 -4.83 -8.43
C SER A 106 -18.53 -4.41 -9.06
N GLY A 107 -17.97 -5.23 -9.95
CA GLY A 107 -16.67 -5.02 -10.59
C GLY A 107 -15.46 -5.40 -9.73
N SER A 108 -15.67 -6.01 -8.56
CA SER A 108 -14.59 -6.53 -7.72
C SER A 108 -13.93 -7.78 -8.34
N THR A 109 -12.66 -8.00 -8.02
CA THR A 109 -11.86 -9.13 -8.49
C THR A 109 -11.08 -9.75 -7.33
N VAL A 110 -10.93 -11.08 -7.35
CA VAL A 110 -10.15 -11.81 -6.34
C VAL A 110 -9.10 -12.67 -7.01
N VAL A 111 -7.85 -12.49 -6.57
CA VAL A 111 -6.71 -13.34 -6.95
C VAL A 111 -6.23 -14.08 -5.72
N VAL A 112 -6.07 -15.39 -5.83
CA VAL A 112 -5.50 -16.24 -4.80
C VAL A 112 -4.03 -16.45 -5.11
N VAL A 113 -3.18 -16.17 -4.13
CA VAL A 113 -1.73 -16.39 -4.20
C VAL A 113 -1.39 -17.56 -3.30
N ILE A 114 -1.09 -18.70 -3.92
CA ILE A 114 -0.81 -19.97 -3.25
C ILE A 114 0.71 -20.08 -3.07
N GLY A 115 1.18 -20.22 -1.82
CA GLY A 115 2.59 -20.53 -1.54
C GLY A 115 2.86 -22.01 -1.73
N ILE A 116 3.84 -22.35 -2.58
CA ILE A 116 4.25 -23.74 -2.87
C ILE A 116 5.58 -24.01 -2.17
N GLU A 117 5.55 -24.92 -1.18
CA GLU A 117 6.67 -25.56 -0.45
C GLU A 117 7.92 -24.73 -0.04
N GLY A 118 8.41 -24.98 1.18
CA GLY A 118 9.76 -24.61 1.64
C GLY A 118 9.93 -23.19 2.18
N ASP A 119 9.22 -22.19 1.64
CA ASP A 119 9.39 -20.79 2.05
C ASP A 119 8.03 -20.15 2.37
N ASN A 120 7.73 -20.00 3.66
CA ASN A 120 6.47 -19.42 4.16
C ASN A 120 6.47 -17.89 4.15
N GLU A 121 7.45 -17.24 3.51
CA GLU A 121 7.51 -15.78 3.45
C GLU A 121 6.23 -15.19 2.82
N TYR A 122 5.65 -14.20 3.49
CA TYR A 122 4.44 -13.53 3.03
C TYR A 122 4.75 -12.68 1.78
N PRO A 123 4.20 -12.99 0.59
CA PRO A 123 4.63 -12.37 -0.68
C PRO A 123 3.95 -11.01 -0.93
N ILE A 124 4.07 -10.09 0.02
CA ILE A 124 3.27 -8.85 0.08
C ILE A 124 3.29 -8.04 -1.23
N ASN A 125 4.47 -7.84 -1.84
CA ASN A 125 4.59 -7.04 -3.06
C ASN A 125 4.10 -7.79 -4.31
N LYS A 126 4.31 -9.11 -4.40
CA LYS A 126 3.72 -9.94 -5.46
C LYS A 126 2.20 -9.90 -5.38
N MET A 127 1.62 -9.95 -4.18
CA MET A 127 0.18 -9.82 -3.97
C MET A 127 -0.35 -8.44 -4.38
N ARG A 128 0.33 -7.36 -3.98
CA ARG A 128 -0.01 -6.00 -4.41
C ARG A 128 -0.01 -5.89 -5.94
N ASN A 129 1.02 -6.41 -6.60
CA ASN A 129 1.10 -6.42 -8.07
C ASN A 129 0.00 -7.27 -8.72
N ALA A 130 -0.29 -8.46 -8.18
CA ALA A 130 -1.35 -9.32 -8.66
C ALA A 130 -2.72 -8.62 -8.60
N ALA A 131 -3.02 -7.93 -7.49
CA ALA A 131 -4.23 -7.14 -7.33
C ALA A 131 -4.24 -5.90 -8.24
N MET A 132 -3.13 -5.14 -8.34
CA MET A 132 -3.03 -3.98 -9.23
C MET A 132 -3.31 -4.35 -10.69
N LYS A 133 -2.80 -5.50 -11.17
CA LYS A 133 -3.02 -5.98 -12.55
C LYS A 133 -4.49 -6.29 -12.88
N GLN A 134 -5.36 -6.47 -11.88
CA GLN A 134 -6.79 -6.71 -12.09
C GLN A 134 -7.64 -5.43 -12.10
N VAL A 135 -7.04 -4.27 -11.79
CA VAL A 135 -7.78 -3.00 -11.76
C VAL A 135 -8.23 -2.63 -13.16
N LYS A 136 -9.54 -2.42 -13.34
CA LYS A 136 -10.16 -1.98 -14.61
C LYS A 136 -10.57 -0.50 -14.60
N THR A 137 -10.56 0.13 -13.43
CA THR A 137 -10.97 1.51 -13.24
C THR A 137 -9.82 2.47 -13.51
N LYS A 138 -10.11 3.76 -13.75
CA LYS A 138 -9.07 4.77 -14.00
C LYS A 138 -8.15 5.00 -12.81
N TYR A 139 -8.64 4.82 -11.58
CA TYR A 139 -7.85 5.05 -10.38
C TYR A 139 -7.85 3.85 -9.45
N SER A 140 -6.73 3.61 -8.79
CA SER A 140 -6.57 2.58 -7.75
C SER A 140 -6.12 3.20 -6.43
N LEU A 141 -6.84 2.92 -5.36
CA LEU A 141 -6.43 3.19 -3.98
C LEU A 141 -5.59 2.01 -3.47
N LEU A 142 -4.30 2.22 -3.23
CA LEU A 142 -3.43 1.22 -2.62
C LEU A 142 -3.53 1.33 -1.09
N LEU A 143 -4.14 0.33 -0.44
CA LEU A 143 -4.42 0.37 0.99
C LEU A 143 -4.25 -1.03 1.63
N ASP A 144 -3.64 -1.08 2.81
CA ASP A 144 -3.49 -2.32 3.56
C ASP A 144 -4.85 -2.74 4.18
N ALA A 145 -5.07 -4.05 4.38
CA ALA A 145 -6.39 -4.59 4.70
C ALA A 145 -6.93 -4.20 6.10
N ASP A 146 -6.05 -3.68 6.96
CA ASP A 146 -6.29 -3.21 8.31
C ASP A 146 -6.51 -1.69 8.42
N PHE A 147 -6.62 -1.01 7.28
CA PHE A 147 -6.91 0.42 7.21
C PHE A 147 -8.34 0.68 6.78
N GLN A 148 -9.07 1.43 7.59
CA GLN A 148 -10.41 1.89 7.28
C GLN A 148 -10.34 3.22 6.48
N PRO A 149 -10.87 3.28 5.24
CA PRO A 149 -10.98 4.53 4.51
C PRO A 149 -12.11 5.40 5.08
N SER A 150 -11.92 6.72 5.03
CA SER A 150 -12.96 7.69 5.41
C SER A 150 -14.26 7.48 4.63
N PRO A 151 -15.43 7.75 5.22
CA PRO A 151 -16.70 7.63 4.49
C PRO A 151 -16.70 8.47 3.19
N ASP A 152 -17.30 7.88 2.14
CA ASP A 152 -17.40 8.48 0.80
C ASP A 152 -16.04 8.88 0.15
N LEU A 153 -14.91 8.30 0.59
CA LEU A 153 -13.57 8.60 0.04
C LEU A 153 -13.55 8.61 -1.49
N SER A 154 -14.13 7.59 -2.13
CA SER A 154 -14.22 7.50 -3.59
C SER A 154 -14.93 8.70 -4.22
N LYS A 155 -16.10 9.10 -3.69
CA LYS A 155 -16.86 10.25 -4.22
C LYS A 155 -16.10 11.55 -4.01
N ARG A 156 -15.52 11.75 -2.82
CA ARG A 156 -14.74 12.95 -2.48
C ARG A 156 -13.51 13.08 -3.37
N PHE A 157 -12.77 11.99 -3.56
CA PHE A 157 -11.62 11.94 -4.45
C PHE A 157 -12.00 12.29 -5.90
N LEU A 158 -13.06 11.68 -6.44
CA LEU A 158 -13.48 11.94 -7.82
C LEU A 158 -13.94 13.39 -8.04
N SER A 159 -14.59 13.99 -7.04
CA SER A 159 -14.95 15.41 -7.06
C SER A 159 -13.71 16.31 -7.11
N VAL A 160 -12.69 16.00 -6.29
CA VAL A 160 -11.44 16.75 -6.23
C VAL A 160 -10.63 16.60 -7.51
N VAL A 161 -10.39 15.38 -7.98
CA VAL A 161 -9.54 15.13 -9.16
C VAL A 161 -10.14 15.69 -10.44
N SER A 162 -11.47 15.80 -10.54
CA SER A 162 -12.13 16.44 -11.69
C SER A 162 -11.80 17.92 -11.84
N LYS A 163 -11.38 18.58 -10.75
CA LYS A 163 -11.05 20.02 -10.69
C LYS A 163 -9.55 20.30 -10.73
N ILE A 164 -8.72 19.27 -10.56
CA ILE A 164 -7.26 19.40 -10.59
C ILE A 164 -6.78 19.09 -12.01
N ASN A 165 -6.03 20.01 -12.61
CA ASN A 165 -5.18 19.71 -13.76
C ASN A 165 -4.02 18.82 -13.30
N SER A 166 -4.32 17.53 -13.11
CA SER A 166 -3.33 16.53 -12.74
C SER A 166 -2.54 16.14 -13.98
N THR A 167 -1.22 16.08 -13.83
CA THR A 167 -0.35 15.57 -14.89
C THR A 167 -0.45 14.05 -14.97
N ASN A 168 0.06 13.45 -16.03
CA ASN A 168 0.12 11.99 -16.16
C ASN A 168 0.92 11.27 -15.05
N ARG A 169 1.64 12.00 -14.20
CA ARG A 169 2.49 11.49 -13.09
C ARG A 169 2.13 12.18 -11.78
N THR A 170 0.91 11.93 -11.30
CA THR A 170 0.44 12.42 -10.00
C THR A 170 0.12 11.25 -9.09
N ALA A 171 0.68 11.27 -7.89
CA ALA A 171 0.35 10.36 -6.80
C ALA A 171 -0.44 11.13 -5.75
N PHE A 172 -1.70 10.75 -5.52
CA PHE A 172 -2.54 11.44 -4.55
C PHE A 172 -2.36 10.79 -3.18
N VAL A 173 -1.85 11.56 -2.23
CA VAL A 173 -1.58 11.11 -0.87
C VAL A 173 -2.85 11.21 -0.03
N ILE A 174 -3.17 10.12 0.67
CA ILE A 174 -4.17 10.07 1.72
C ILE A 174 -3.46 10.05 3.07
N PRO A 175 -3.71 11.04 3.96
CA PRO A 175 -3.19 11.00 5.31
C PRO A 175 -3.70 9.80 6.09
N ALA A 176 -2.77 9.16 6.79
CA ALA A 176 -3.05 8.01 7.63
C ALA A 176 -3.01 8.36 9.11
N PHE A 177 -3.92 7.77 9.85
CA PHE A 177 -4.03 7.86 11.29
C PHE A 177 -4.08 6.44 11.87
N GLU A 178 -3.98 6.32 13.18
CA GLU A 178 -4.22 5.08 13.93
C GLU A 178 -5.02 5.37 15.17
N TYR A 179 -5.85 4.39 15.56
CA TYR A 179 -6.39 4.39 16.91
C TYR A 179 -5.31 3.98 17.91
N LEU A 180 -5.23 4.68 19.03
CA LEU A 180 -4.34 4.35 20.14
C LEU A 180 -4.85 3.12 20.92
N GLU A 181 -6.16 2.92 20.95
CA GLU A 181 -6.82 1.77 21.58
C GLU A 181 -7.88 1.16 20.65
N THR A 182 -8.34 -0.05 20.95
CA THR A 182 -9.41 -0.66 20.15
C THR A 182 -10.71 0.12 20.34
N PRO A 183 -11.30 0.73 19.28
CA PRO A 183 -12.54 1.47 19.42
C PRO A 183 -13.68 0.55 19.85
N LYS A 184 -14.52 1.04 20.77
CA LYS A 184 -15.74 0.36 21.20
C LYS A 184 -16.77 0.42 20.07
N LYS A 185 -17.74 -0.50 20.11
CA LYS A 185 -18.80 -0.55 19.08
C LYS A 185 -19.59 0.76 18.97
N ASP A 186 -19.73 1.48 20.07
CA ASP A 186 -20.54 2.71 20.17
C ASP A 186 -19.75 3.99 19.84
N ASP A 187 -18.41 3.91 19.72
CA ASP A 187 -17.56 5.08 19.45
C ASP A 187 -17.78 5.67 18.04
N GLY A 188 -18.44 4.90 17.15
CA GLY A 188 -18.72 5.30 15.78
C GLY A 188 -17.46 5.42 14.92
N ILE A 189 -17.66 5.70 13.63
CA ILE A 189 -16.58 5.99 12.68
C ILE A 189 -16.69 7.48 12.34
N PRO A 190 -15.59 8.27 12.43
CA PRO A 190 -15.65 9.67 12.04
C PRO A 190 -16.12 9.79 10.59
N LYS A 191 -17.17 10.58 10.37
CA LYS A 191 -17.84 10.75 9.07
C LYS A 191 -17.29 11.91 8.28
N VAL A 192 -16.80 12.92 8.98
CA VAL A 192 -16.22 14.14 8.42
C VAL A 192 -14.88 14.46 9.09
N LYS A 193 -14.10 15.33 8.46
CA LYS A 193 -12.76 15.69 8.92
C LYS A 193 -12.78 16.32 10.31
N GLU A 194 -13.80 17.11 10.59
CA GLU A 194 -14.02 17.80 11.85
C GLU A 194 -14.20 16.80 12.99
N GLU A 195 -14.97 15.72 12.79
CA GLU A 195 -15.14 14.64 13.76
C GLU A 195 -13.82 13.90 14.00
N LEU A 196 -13.03 13.62 12.95
CA LEU A 196 -11.70 13.04 13.12
C LEU A 196 -10.80 13.96 13.95
N MET A 197 -10.82 15.27 13.69
CA MET A 197 -10.01 16.24 14.41
C MET A 197 -10.38 16.32 15.89
N GLN A 198 -11.65 16.13 16.26
CA GLN A 198 -12.07 16.02 17.66
C GLN A 198 -11.41 14.82 18.37
N LEU A 199 -11.22 13.70 17.66
CA LEU A 199 -10.53 12.52 18.20
C LEU A 199 -9.02 12.72 18.35
N VAL A 200 -8.42 13.55 17.50
CA VAL A 200 -6.99 13.85 17.50
C VAL A 200 -6.61 14.93 18.52
N MET A 201 -7.47 15.94 18.69
CA MET A 201 -7.15 17.18 19.43
C MET A 201 -7.70 17.23 20.87
N ARG A 202 -8.39 16.18 21.32
CA ARG A 202 -8.85 16.07 22.71
C ARG A 202 -7.67 15.86 23.67
N GLU A 203 -7.89 16.15 24.96
CA GLU A 203 -6.85 16.07 26.02
C GLU A 203 -6.20 14.67 26.10
N ASP A 204 -7.02 13.63 25.95
CA ASP A 204 -6.57 12.24 25.82
C ASP A 204 -6.92 11.72 24.41
N PRO A 205 -6.01 11.84 23.42
CA PRO A 205 -6.28 11.49 22.03
C PRO A 205 -6.72 10.04 21.88
N LEU A 206 -7.73 9.79 21.05
CA LEU A 206 -8.10 8.41 20.65
C LEU A 206 -7.44 8.01 19.34
N VAL A 207 -7.04 9.00 18.54
CA VAL A 207 -6.46 8.84 17.22
C VAL A 207 -5.24 9.74 17.10
N GLN A 208 -4.18 9.26 16.47
CA GLN A 208 -2.98 10.06 16.16
C GLN A 208 -2.52 9.82 14.71
N PRO A 209 -1.66 10.69 14.15
CA PRO A 209 -1.00 10.39 12.88
C PRO A 209 -0.28 9.04 12.93
N PHE A 210 -0.46 8.23 11.88
CA PHE A 210 -0.01 6.84 11.84
C PHE A 210 1.50 6.73 12.09
N ARG A 211 1.89 5.89 13.05
CA ARG A 211 3.28 5.58 13.43
C ARG A 211 4.14 6.80 13.73
N ILE A 212 3.55 7.88 14.25
CA ILE A 212 4.30 9.10 14.57
C ILE A 212 5.36 8.86 15.66
N GLN A 213 5.15 7.87 16.53
CA GLN A 213 6.07 7.51 17.61
C GLN A 213 7.17 6.55 17.14
N GLU A 214 6.84 5.59 16.27
CA GLU A 214 7.76 4.54 15.81
C GLU A 214 8.56 4.96 14.59
N SER A 215 8.00 5.77 13.70
CA SER A 215 8.62 6.14 12.43
C SER A 215 8.12 7.49 11.91
N ILE A 216 8.54 8.56 12.57
CA ILE A 216 8.17 9.94 12.19
C ILE A 216 8.52 10.24 10.72
N ASP A 217 9.64 9.71 10.23
CA ASP A 217 10.12 9.92 8.86
C ASP A 217 9.20 9.32 7.79
N SER A 218 8.47 8.24 8.11
CA SER A 218 7.56 7.58 7.16
C SER A 218 6.38 8.45 6.76
N HIS A 219 5.97 9.40 7.59
CA HIS A 219 4.75 10.19 7.35
C HIS A 219 4.93 11.70 7.47
N LYS A 220 6.08 12.21 7.96
CA LYS A 220 6.32 13.66 8.14
C LYS A 220 6.06 14.50 6.89
N SER A 221 6.40 13.99 5.71
CA SER A 221 6.27 14.72 4.43
C SER A 221 4.82 15.03 4.05
N THR A 222 3.85 14.34 4.67
CA THR A 222 2.42 14.64 4.53
C THR A 222 2.06 16.01 5.13
N ASN A 223 2.82 16.51 6.10
CA ASN A 223 2.56 17.76 6.83
C ASN A 223 1.15 17.81 7.42
N TYR A 224 0.93 17.06 8.50
CA TYR A 224 -0.38 16.95 9.17
C TYR A 224 -0.88 18.29 9.71
N TRP A 225 0.00 19.17 10.19
CA TRP A 225 -0.38 20.51 10.64
C TRP A 225 -1.05 21.32 9.54
N LYS A 226 -0.49 21.29 8.32
CA LYS A 226 -1.12 21.88 7.14
C LYS A 226 -2.41 21.16 6.77
N TRP A 227 -2.43 19.83 6.87
CA TRP A 227 -3.62 19.04 6.57
C TRP A 227 -4.80 19.45 7.45
N TYR A 228 -4.62 19.61 8.76
CA TYR A 228 -5.70 19.94 9.71
C TYR A 228 -6.49 21.19 9.32
N VAL A 229 -5.83 22.20 8.76
CA VAL A 229 -6.45 23.52 8.51
C VAL A 229 -6.83 23.76 7.05
N THR A 230 -6.40 22.91 6.12
CA THR A 230 -6.62 23.14 4.70
C THR A 230 -7.85 22.43 4.15
N SER A 231 -8.56 23.10 3.25
CA SER A 231 -9.66 22.54 2.43
C SER A 231 -9.25 22.33 0.97
N ARG A 232 -7.96 22.56 0.63
CA ARG A 232 -7.45 22.46 -0.73
C ARG A 232 -6.31 21.44 -0.82
N PRO A 233 -6.23 20.68 -1.92
CA PRO A 233 -5.09 19.82 -2.17
C PRO A 233 -3.78 20.61 -2.19
N TYR A 234 -2.70 20.02 -1.70
CA TYR A 234 -1.39 20.67 -1.67
C TYR A 234 -0.27 19.70 -2.04
N ASN A 235 0.78 20.22 -2.68
CA ASN A 235 1.96 19.43 -3.00
C ASN A 235 2.74 19.11 -1.73
N VAL A 236 3.25 17.88 -1.65
CA VAL A 236 4.40 17.57 -0.79
C VAL A 236 5.58 18.38 -1.32
N LEU A 237 6.15 19.24 -0.46
CA LEU A 237 7.19 20.19 -0.87
C LEU A 237 8.57 19.51 -0.96
N GLU A 238 8.83 18.59 -0.03
CA GLU A 238 10.11 17.90 0.09
C GLU A 238 9.83 16.40 0.21
N TYR A 239 10.38 15.62 -0.71
CA TYR A 239 10.38 14.17 -0.60
C TYR A 239 11.44 13.78 0.44
N ALA A 240 11.03 13.00 1.43
CA ALA A 240 11.95 12.43 2.41
C ALA A 240 12.22 10.96 2.06
N ASP A 241 13.46 10.52 2.25
CA ASP A 241 13.75 9.10 2.24
C ASP A 241 12.84 8.36 3.24
N LYS A 242 12.42 7.15 2.85
CA LYS A 242 11.46 6.32 3.59
C LYS A 242 10.04 6.86 3.70
N TYR A 243 9.67 7.91 2.98
CA TYR A 243 8.27 8.34 2.92
C TYR A 243 7.36 7.19 2.46
N GLU A 244 6.32 6.91 3.25
CA GLU A 244 5.49 5.71 3.15
C GLU A 244 3.97 6.04 3.18
N PRO A 245 3.48 6.96 2.33
CA PRO A 245 2.06 7.34 2.30
C PRO A 245 1.15 6.22 1.79
N TYR A 246 -0.16 6.39 1.99
CA TYR A 246 -1.16 5.68 1.20
C TYR A 246 -1.55 6.50 -0.01
N LEU A 247 -1.68 5.83 -1.15
CA LEU A 247 -1.71 6.47 -2.45
C LEU A 247 -2.94 6.08 -3.25
N ILE A 248 -3.56 7.06 -3.90
CA ILE A 248 -4.38 6.84 -5.08
C ILE A 248 -3.53 7.15 -6.31
N LEU A 249 -3.52 6.21 -7.26
CA LEU A 249 -2.74 6.30 -8.49
C LEU A 249 -3.67 6.14 -9.68
N GLU A 250 -3.33 6.81 -10.79
CA GLU A 250 -3.99 6.56 -12.07
C GLU A 250 -3.47 5.26 -12.68
N ASN A 251 -4.38 4.36 -13.02
CA ASN A 251 -4.07 3.06 -13.58
C ASN A 251 -3.64 3.21 -15.04
N LYS A 252 -2.34 3.05 -15.30
CA LYS A 252 -1.71 3.19 -16.62
C LYS A 252 -0.68 2.11 -16.82
N GLN A 253 -0.40 1.79 -18.08
CA GLN A 253 0.59 0.78 -18.45
C GLN A 253 2.01 1.11 -17.93
N GLN A 254 2.36 2.40 -17.80
CA GLN A 254 3.69 2.82 -17.31
C GLN A 254 3.75 2.99 -15.79
N LEU A 255 2.68 2.68 -15.05
CA LEU A 255 2.67 2.79 -13.58
C LEU A 255 3.69 1.81 -12.99
N PRO A 256 4.68 2.29 -12.21
CA PRO A 256 5.60 1.39 -11.52
C PRO A 256 4.87 0.42 -10.61
N LEU A 257 5.26 -0.86 -10.70
CA LEU A 257 4.80 -1.93 -9.82
C LEU A 257 5.71 -2.02 -8.60
N PHE A 258 5.26 -2.72 -7.57
CA PHE A 258 6.08 -3.00 -6.39
C PHE A 258 7.23 -3.95 -6.75
N ASP A 259 8.40 -3.77 -6.14
CA ASP A 259 9.51 -4.71 -6.31
C ASP A 259 9.25 -6.00 -5.53
N GLU A 260 9.06 -7.11 -6.27
CA GLU A 260 8.65 -8.40 -5.71
C GLU A 260 9.76 -9.11 -4.91
N GLN A 261 11.00 -8.61 -4.93
CA GLN A 261 12.09 -9.14 -4.08
C GLN A 261 11.87 -8.82 -2.59
N PHE A 262 11.03 -7.82 -2.29
CA PHE A 262 10.64 -7.49 -0.92
C PHE A 262 9.41 -8.29 -0.51
N THR A 263 9.68 -9.36 0.23
CA THR A 263 8.70 -10.19 0.94
C THR A 263 8.60 -9.76 2.41
N GLY A 264 7.52 -10.14 3.09
CA GLY A 264 7.34 -9.89 4.52
C GLY A 264 7.40 -8.39 4.90
N TYR A 265 8.16 -8.08 5.95
CA TYR A 265 8.26 -6.74 6.55
C TYR A 265 9.52 -5.98 6.11
N GLY A 266 9.43 -4.65 6.15
CA GLY A 266 10.54 -3.73 5.87
C GLY A 266 10.66 -3.38 4.40
N MET A 267 10.79 -2.08 4.10
CA MET A 267 11.06 -1.51 2.77
C MET A 267 10.10 -1.87 1.62
N ASN A 268 9.12 -2.75 1.84
CA ASN A 268 8.22 -3.27 0.81
C ASN A 268 7.38 -2.17 0.13
N LYS A 269 6.76 -1.24 0.88
CA LYS A 269 5.96 -0.14 0.34
C LYS A 269 6.79 1.12 0.08
N VAL A 270 7.80 1.36 0.91
CA VAL A 270 8.76 2.47 0.75
C VAL A 270 9.44 2.43 -0.62
N THR A 271 9.86 1.24 -1.08
CA THR A 271 10.53 1.10 -2.38
C THR A 271 9.62 1.50 -3.54
N HIS A 272 8.34 1.14 -3.49
CA HIS A 272 7.35 1.59 -4.49
C HIS A 272 7.19 3.11 -4.50
N THR A 273 7.06 3.73 -3.32
CA THR A 273 6.98 5.20 -3.21
C THR A 273 8.25 5.87 -3.74
N THR A 274 9.42 5.28 -3.45
CA THR A 274 10.72 5.75 -3.94
C THR A 274 10.83 5.67 -5.46
N GLU A 275 10.33 4.58 -6.05
CA GLU A 275 10.32 4.44 -7.51
C GLU A 275 9.35 5.43 -8.17
N LEU A 276 8.17 5.65 -7.60
CA LEU A 276 7.25 6.69 -8.08
C LEU A 276 7.93 8.07 -8.10
N PHE A 277 8.65 8.42 -7.03
CA PHE A 277 9.41 9.67 -6.99
C PHE A 277 10.50 9.73 -8.07
N ALA A 278 11.32 8.68 -8.23
CA ALA A 278 12.32 8.60 -9.28
C ALA A 278 11.74 8.65 -10.71
N ALA A 279 10.54 8.09 -10.90
CA ALA A 279 9.78 8.19 -12.14
C ALA A 279 9.20 9.59 -12.41
N GLY A 280 9.38 10.54 -11.49
CA GLY A 280 8.95 11.93 -11.62
C GLY A 280 7.49 12.16 -11.24
N TYR A 281 6.92 11.31 -10.38
CA TYR A 281 5.59 11.57 -9.82
C TYR A 281 5.62 12.75 -8.85
N LYS A 282 4.59 13.59 -8.94
CA LYS A 282 4.30 14.63 -7.96
C LYS A 282 3.32 14.09 -6.93
N PHE A 283 3.62 14.32 -5.65
CA PHE A 283 2.77 13.89 -4.54
C PHE A 283 1.85 15.05 -4.13
N ILE A 284 0.54 14.82 -4.18
CA ILE A 284 -0.48 15.81 -3.83
C ILE A 284 -1.31 15.25 -2.68
N VAL A 285 -1.27 15.89 -1.51
CA VAL A 285 -2.09 15.51 -0.36
C VAL A 285 -3.52 15.97 -0.55
N LEU A 286 -4.47 15.06 -0.33
CA LEU A 286 -5.90 15.32 -0.42
C LEU A 286 -6.45 15.84 0.91
N PRO A 287 -7.27 16.91 0.93
CA PRO A 287 -7.64 17.60 2.16
C PRO A 287 -8.77 16.94 2.96
N ASP A 288 -9.71 16.27 2.30
CA ASP A 288 -10.98 15.82 2.90
C ASP A 288 -11.18 14.29 2.80
N VAL A 289 -10.09 13.56 2.74
CA VAL A 289 -10.07 12.09 2.81
C VAL A 289 -8.92 11.67 3.71
N TRP A 290 -9.12 10.57 4.42
CA TRP A 290 -8.14 10.01 5.33
C TRP A 290 -8.34 8.50 5.43
N THR A 291 -7.42 7.85 6.12
CA THR A 291 -7.57 6.46 6.52
C THR A 291 -7.09 6.24 7.95
N ILE A 292 -7.69 5.30 8.66
CA ILE A 292 -7.35 4.98 10.05
C ILE A 292 -6.96 3.51 10.15
N HIS A 293 -5.79 3.23 10.67
CA HIS A 293 -5.33 1.89 11.02
C HIS A 293 -6.16 1.34 12.18
N LEU A 294 -6.66 0.12 12.02
CA LEU A 294 -7.43 -0.59 13.04
C LEU A 294 -6.46 -1.39 13.92
N PRO A 295 -6.49 -1.22 15.26
CA PRO A 295 -5.65 -1.98 16.17
C PRO A 295 -5.82 -3.48 15.98
N HIS A 296 -4.69 -4.17 15.87
CA HIS A 296 -4.65 -5.62 15.72
C HIS A 296 -3.39 -6.19 16.38
N LYS A 297 -3.42 -7.48 16.72
CA LYS A 297 -2.24 -8.17 17.22
C LYS A 297 -1.12 -8.18 16.17
N SER A 298 0.12 -7.99 16.60
CA SER A 298 1.29 -8.15 15.74
C SER A 298 1.31 -9.55 15.13
N SER A 299 1.67 -9.63 13.84
CA SER A 299 1.84 -10.92 13.17
C SER A 299 3.14 -11.59 13.63
N SER A 300 3.22 -12.92 13.51
CA SER A 300 4.48 -13.66 13.70
C SER A 300 5.57 -13.15 12.76
N TYR A 301 5.23 -12.85 11.51
CA TYR A 301 6.15 -12.24 10.53
C TYR A 301 6.70 -10.88 10.98
N SER A 302 5.87 -10.05 11.63
CA SER A 302 6.31 -8.77 12.17
C SER A 302 7.28 -8.96 13.34
N GLN A 303 6.96 -9.89 14.23
CA GLN A 303 7.79 -10.17 15.41
C GLN A 303 9.14 -10.75 14.99
N ASP A 304 9.14 -11.72 14.08
CA ASP A 304 10.35 -12.34 13.53
C ASP A 304 11.23 -11.28 12.85
N PHE A 305 10.67 -10.44 11.98
CA PHE A 305 11.45 -9.37 11.33
C PHE A 305 12.11 -8.40 12.33
N LEU A 306 11.39 -8.00 13.39
CA LEU A 306 11.93 -7.08 14.39
C LEU A 306 13.07 -7.71 15.21
N GLN A 307 12.93 -8.99 15.53
CA GLN A 307 13.86 -9.74 16.39
C GLN A 307 15.05 -10.33 15.64
N ASN A 308 14.91 -10.59 14.33
CA ASN A 308 15.91 -11.30 13.51
C ASN A 308 16.88 -10.32 12.81
N PRO A 309 18.15 -10.22 13.24
CA PRO A 309 19.11 -9.31 12.63
C PRO A 309 19.47 -9.67 11.19
N GLN A 310 19.46 -10.96 10.83
CA GLN A 310 19.76 -11.41 9.48
C GLN A 310 18.69 -10.94 8.49
N LEU A 311 17.40 -11.01 8.85
CA LEU A 311 16.32 -10.49 8.02
C LEU A 311 16.42 -8.98 7.81
N LYS A 312 16.76 -8.21 8.86
CA LYS A 312 16.98 -6.76 8.74
C LYS A 312 18.17 -6.43 7.85
N LEU A 313 19.27 -7.19 7.96
CA LEU A 313 20.45 -7.02 7.12
C LEU A 313 20.15 -7.36 5.65
N LYS A 314 19.45 -8.47 5.38
CA LYS A 314 18.96 -8.86 4.05
C LYS A 314 18.10 -7.75 3.45
N ASN A 315 17.12 -7.24 4.20
CA ASN A 315 16.23 -6.16 3.75
C ASN A 315 16.98 -4.86 3.44
N ARG A 316 17.97 -4.49 4.27
CA ARG A 316 18.84 -3.34 4.02
C ARG A 316 19.70 -3.53 2.77
N HIS A 317 20.26 -4.73 2.56
CA HIS A 317 21.04 -5.05 1.37
C HIS A 317 20.18 -4.97 0.09
N GLN A 318 19.01 -5.61 0.10
CA GLN A 318 18.03 -5.55 -1.00
C GLN A 318 17.64 -4.11 -1.34
N ARG A 319 17.47 -3.25 -0.33
CA ARG A 319 17.23 -1.82 -0.53
C ARG A 319 18.35 -1.14 -1.32
N PHE A 320 19.62 -1.39 -0.99
CA PHE A 320 20.73 -0.79 -1.73
C PHE A 320 20.78 -1.28 -3.18
N GLN A 321 20.54 -2.57 -3.41
CA GLN A 321 20.44 -3.13 -4.76
C GLN A 321 19.29 -2.50 -5.56
N PHE A 322 18.13 -2.30 -4.91
CA PHE A 322 16.99 -1.61 -5.50
C PHE A 322 17.34 -0.16 -5.87
N LEU A 323 17.95 0.60 -4.97
CA LEU A 323 18.37 1.98 -5.23
C LEU A 323 19.36 2.08 -6.38
N HIS A 324 20.33 1.16 -6.46
CA HIS A 324 21.27 1.09 -7.58
C HIS A 324 20.56 0.86 -8.92
N ARG A 325 19.62 -0.10 -8.97
CA ARG A 325 18.79 -0.34 -10.18
C ARG A 325 17.96 0.89 -10.55
N LEU A 326 17.46 1.63 -9.56
CA LEU A 326 16.66 2.83 -9.76
C LEU A 326 17.46 3.95 -10.45
N VAL A 327 18.71 4.17 -10.01
CA VAL A 327 19.63 5.16 -10.63
C VAL A 327 19.81 4.86 -12.11
N GLN A 328 20.09 3.60 -12.43
CA GLN A 328 20.30 3.15 -13.80
C GLN A 328 19.03 3.29 -14.63
N LYS A 329 17.91 2.79 -14.11
CA LYS A 329 16.60 2.78 -14.80
C LYS A 329 16.13 4.19 -15.18
N TYR A 330 16.29 5.15 -14.27
CA TYR A 330 15.81 6.52 -14.46
C TYR A 330 16.92 7.51 -14.86
N LYS A 331 18.14 7.03 -15.12
CA LYS A 331 19.32 7.84 -15.51
C LYS A 331 19.55 9.03 -14.56
N ILE A 332 19.44 8.76 -13.27
CA ILE A 332 19.59 9.76 -12.22
C ILE A 332 21.06 10.19 -12.16
N LYS A 333 21.34 11.49 -12.29
CA LYS A 333 22.72 11.99 -12.26
C LYS A 333 23.19 12.09 -10.81
N GLN A 334 24.24 11.37 -10.42
CA GLN A 334 24.81 11.53 -9.08
C GLN A 334 25.75 12.74 -9.08
N GLU A 335 25.32 13.86 -8.52
CA GLU A 335 26.08 15.13 -8.57
C GLU A 335 27.41 15.06 -7.80
N LYS A 336 27.54 14.14 -6.80
CA LYS A 336 28.73 13.98 -5.94
C LYS A 336 29.78 12.96 -6.44
N CYS A 337 29.56 12.25 -7.55
CA CYS A 337 30.49 11.21 -8.01
C CYS A 337 31.45 11.69 -9.11
N ASN A 338 31.54 13.02 -9.33
CA ASN A 338 32.42 13.65 -10.33
C ASN A 338 33.67 14.29 -9.73
N GLU A 339 33.94 14.11 -8.44
CA GLU A 339 35.20 14.48 -7.81
C GLU A 339 36.02 13.21 -7.62
N SER A 340 36.65 12.78 -8.72
CA SER A 340 37.70 11.76 -8.78
C SER A 340 39.00 12.27 -8.20
#